data_AF-M2Q2X1-F1
#
_entry.id   AF-M2Q2X1-F1
#
_cell.length_a   1.000
_cell.length_b   1.000
_cell.length_c   1.000
_cell.angle_alpha   90.00
_cell.angle_beta   90.00
_cell.angle_gamma   90.00
#
_symmetry.space_group_name_H-M   'P 1'
#
loop_
_entity.id
_entity.type
_entity.pdbx_description
1 polymer ?
#
loop_
_entity_poly.entity_id
_entity_poly.type
_entity_poly.pdbx_seq_one_letter_code
_entity_poly.pdbx_strand_id
1 'polypeptide(L)'
;MSGIDRDKDGKIDMSPVETMGQLSRLRAAGDVLEQAWSSQRGKIDAPGQIGGGPLGRAFTAFYAEPKTAVVGAMDPVPGIYRQLADNGGQAVRAYEATDAAAAGQYDR
;
A
#
# COMPACT_ATOMS: atom_id res chain seq x y z
N MET A 1 -19.72 1.00 -4.98
CA MET A 1 -19.87 -0.36 -5.51
C MET A 1 -21.35 -0.73 -5.52
N SER A 2 -22.06 -0.47 -6.62
CA SER A 2 -23.36 -1.09 -6.87
C SER A 2 -23.08 -2.40 -7.61
N GLY A 3 -23.15 -3.51 -6.90
CA GLY A 3 -23.00 -4.84 -7.50
C GLY A 3 -24.11 -5.12 -8.50
N ILE A 4 -23.75 -5.51 -9.71
CA ILE A 4 -24.68 -6.05 -10.71
C ILE A 4 -24.33 -7.52 -10.86
N ASP A 5 -25.31 -8.38 -10.70
CA ASP A 5 -25.23 -9.80 -11.05
C ASP A 5 -25.41 -9.90 -12.59
N ARG A 6 -24.31 -10.04 -13.32
CA ARG A 6 -24.29 -10.03 -14.80
C ARG A 6 -24.54 -11.41 -15.38
N ASP A 7 -24.13 -12.48 -14.69
CA ASP A 7 -24.29 -13.87 -15.13
C ASP A 7 -25.57 -14.54 -14.58
N LYS A 8 -26.29 -13.85 -13.68
CA LYS A 8 -27.52 -14.30 -13.01
C LYS A 8 -27.30 -15.50 -12.08
N ASP A 9 -26.09 -15.68 -11.55
CA ASP A 9 -25.77 -16.75 -10.62
C ASP A 9 -26.22 -16.45 -9.16
N GLY A 10 -26.78 -15.25 -8.93
CA GLY A 10 -27.23 -14.78 -7.62
C GLY A 10 -26.12 -14.20 -6.76
N LYS A 11 -24.90 -14.02 -7.29
CA LYS A 11 -23.78 -13.34 -6.63
C LYS A 11 -23.50 -12.01 -7.31
N ILE A 12 -22.94 -11.08 -6.53
CA ILE A 12 -22.53 -9.79 -7.05
C ILE A 12 -21.21 -9.96 -7.78
N ASP A 13 -21.16 -9.55 -9.05
CA ASP A 13 -19.94 -9.54 -9.83
C ASP A 13 -18.99 -8.42 -9.41
N MET A 14 -17.72 -8.76 -9.41
CA MET A 14 -16.65 -7.76 -9.34
C MET A 14 -16.64 -6.99 -10.66
N SER A 15 -16.56 -5.65 -10.60
CA SER A 15 -16.22 -4.83 -11.77
C SER A 15 -14.70 -4.84 -11.93
N PRO A 16 -14.10 -5.56 -12.90
CA PRO A 16 -12.64 -5.69 -12.98
C PRO A 16 -11.96 -4.35 -13.24
N VAL A 17 -12.56 -3.54 -14.12
CA VAL A 17 -12.08 -2.20 -14.48
C VAL A 17 -12.09 -1.26 -13.28
N GLU A 18 -13.21 -1.17 -12.54
CA GLU A 18 -13.29 -0.30 -11.36
C GLU A 18 -12.32 -0.78 -10.28
N THR A 19 -12.26 -2.09 -10.04
CA THR A 19 -11.40 -2.70 -9.02
C THR A 19 -9.92 -2.46 -9.33
N MET A 20 -9.48 -2.69 -10.58
CA MET A 20 -8.12 -2.36 -11.03
C MET A 20 -7.81 -0.87 -10.91
N GLY A 21 -8.79 -0.01 -11.16
CA GLY A 21 -8.67 1.43 -10.93
C GLY A 21 -8.38 1.77 -9.47
N GLN A 22 -9.09 1.15 -8.51
CA GLN A 22 -8.84 1.37 -7.08
C GLN A 22 -7.49 0.79 -6.62
N LEU A 23 -7.11 -0.38 -7.12
CA LEU A 23 -5.81 -0.99 -6.81
C LEU A 23 -4.65 -0.16 -7.36
N SER A 24 -4.82 0.46 -8.53
CA SER A 24 -3.83 1.40 -9.09
C SER A 24 -3.67 2.65 -8.21
N ARG A 25 -4.77 3.18 -7.68
CA ARG A 25 -4.74 4.29 -6.71
C ARG A 25 -4.06 3.89 -5.41
N LEU A 26 -4.30 2.66 -4.93
CA LEU A 26 -3.64 2.13 -3.74
C LEU A 26 -2.12 2.04 -3.94
N ARG A 27 -1.67 1.54 -5.11
CA ARG A 27 -0.24 1.52 -5.46
C ARG A 27 0.36 2.93 -5.46
N ALA A 28 -0.29 3.86 -6.16
CA ALA A 28 0.16 5.24 -6.25
C ALA A 28 0.24 5.93 -4.88
N ALA A 29 -0.70 5.64 -3.97
CA ALA A 29 -0.64 6.14 -2.60
C ALA A 29 0.58 5.59 -1.83
N GLY A 30 0.94 4.32 -2.04
CA GLY A 30 2.16 3.73 -1.52
C GLY A 30 3.43 4.42 -2.04
N ASP A 31 3.48 4.71 -3.34
CA ASP A 31 4.64 5.39 -3.97
C ASP A 31 4.79 6.84 -3.47
N VAL A 32 3.68 7.57 -3.32
CA VAL A 32 3.67 8.92 -2.74
C VAL A 32 4.13 8.89 -1.28
N LEU A 33 3.66 7.90 -0.50
CA LEU A 33 4.07 7.73 0.88
C LEU A 33 5.56 7.39 1.00
N GLU A 34 6.10 6.53 0.14
CA GLU A 34 7.53 6.18 0.12
C GLU A 34 8.40 7.42 -0.11
N GLN A 35 8.05 8.26 -1.09
CA GLN A 35 8.77 9.50 -1.39
C GLN A 35 8.72 10.48 -0.21
N ALA A 36 7.53 10.70 0.35
CA ALA A 36 7.34 11.58 1.51
C ALA A 36 8.10 11.06 2.73
N TRP A 37 8.04 9.76 2.99
CA TRP A 37 8.72 9.12 4.11
C TRP A 37 10.25 9.23 3.97
N SER A 38 10.81 8.92 2.79
CA SER A 38 12.25 9.04 2.53
C SER A 38 12.78 10.44 2.84
N SER A 39 12.03 11.49 2.45
CA SER A 39 12.39 12.88 2.74
C SER A 39 12.43 13.19 4.25
N GLN A 40 11.48 12.68 5.03
CA GLN A 40 11.44 12.92 6.47
C GLN A 40 12.40 12.02 7.25
N ARG A 41 12.59 10.78 6.80
CA ARG A 41 13.54 9.82 7.38
C ARG A 41 14.94 10.41 7.42
N GLY A 42 15.39 11.07 6.34
CA GLY A 42 16.70 11.73 6.32
C GLY A 42 16.85 12.79 7.44
N LYS A 43 15.78 13.51 7.78
CA LYS A 43 15.78 14.51 8.87
C LYS A 43 15.73 13.88 10.26
N ILE A 44 15.08 12.72 10.39
CA ILE A 44 15.07 11.91 11.61
C ILE A 44 16.45 11.26 11.82
N ASP A 45 17.11 10.85 10.74
CA ASP A 45 18.42 10.22 10.81
C ASP A 45 19.52 11.20 11.22
N ALA A 46 19.41 12.44 10.74
CA ALA A 46 20.28 13.55 11.08
C ALA A 46 19.44 14.74 11.55
N PRO A 47 18.93 14.73 12.79
CA PRO A 47 18.21 15.88 13.34
C PRO A 47 19.21 17.02 13.40
N GLY A 48 19.08 17.97 12.47
CA GLY A 48 20.11 18.95 12.11
C GLY A 48 20.86 19.45 13.34
N GLN A 49 22.15 19.11 13.42
CA GLN A 49 23.11 19.45 14.48
C GLN A 49 22.45 19.98 15.76
N ILE A 50 21.77 19.11 16.50
CA ILE A 50 21.34 19.47 17.85
C ILE A 50 22.62 19.82 18.61
N GLY A 51 22.80 21.11 18.89
CA GLY A 51 24.11 21.66 19.24
C GLY A 51 24.79 20.89 20.36
N GLY A 52 26.12 20.74 20.30
CA GLY A 52 26.91 19.98 21.29
C GLY A 52 26.91 20.51 22.73
N GLY A 53 26.08 21.52 23.01
CA GLY A 53 25.79 21.99 24.36
C GLY A 53 25.13 20.90 25.23
N PRO A 54 25.02 21.14 26.54
CA PRO A 54 24.50 20.16 27.50
C PRO A 54 23.10 19.62 27.13
N LEU A 55 22.21 20.48 26.65
CA LEU A 55 20.86 20.10 26.23
C LEU A 55 20.87 19.16 25.01
N GLY A 56 21.70 19.44 24.01
CA GLY A 56 21.76 18.61 22.80
C GLY A 56 22.37 17.24 23.06
N ARG A 57 23.37 17.16 23.95
CA ARG A 57 23.90 15.88 24.43
C ARG A 57 22.86 15.08 25.20
N ALA A 58 22.13 15.72 26.12
CA ALA A 58 21.05 15.08 26.86
C ALA A 58 19.94 14.56 25.93
N PHE A 59 19.49 15.38 24.97
CA PHE A 59 18.50 14.97 23.98
C PHE A 59 19.00 13.77 23.15
N THR A 60 20.21 13.85 22.62
CA THR A 60 20.78 12.80 21.75
C THR A 60 20.88 11.46 22.49
N ALA A 61 21.17 11.47 23.79
CA ALA A 61 21.22 10.27 24.62
C ALA A 61 19.89 9.52 24.69
N PHE A 62 18.75 10.23 24.58
CA PHE A 62 17.41 9.63 24.61
C PHE A 62 16.77 9.51 23.22
N TYR A 63 17.36 10.10 22.18
CA TYR A 63 16.72 10.18 20.86
C TYR A 63 16.77 8.87 20.06
N ALA A 64 17.77 8.03 20.31
CA ALA A 64 18.03 6.83 19.50
C ALA A 64 16.87 5.80 19.54
N GLU A 65 16.26 5.59 20.70
CA GLU A 65 15.17 4.63 20.86
C GLU A 65 13.87 5.11 20.17
N PRO A 66 13.35 6.34 20.44
CA PRO A 66 12.21 6.88 19.70
C PRO A 66 12.43 6.93 18.19
N LYS A 67 13.65 7.30 17.74
CA LYS A 67 14.04 7.26 16.33
C LYS A 67 13.85 5.86 15.74
N THR A 68 14.42 4.85 16.40
CA THR A 68 14.33 3.45 15.94
C THR A 68 12.88 2.97 15.90
N ALA A 69 12.07 3.32 16.91
CA ALA A 69 10.66 2.95 16.96
C ALA A 69 9.86 3.55 15.79
N VAL A 70 10.04 4.84 15.49
CA VAL A 70 9.36 5.51 14.37
C VAL A 70 9.80 4.92 13.03
N VAL A 71 11.10 4.72 12.84
CA VAL A 71 11.64 4.15 11.59
C VAL A 71 11.13 2.73 11.38
N GLY A 72 11.18 1.89 12.41
CA GLY A 72 10.70 0.50 12.34
C GLY A 72 9.19 0.41 12.06
N ALA A 73 8.39 1.34 12.57
CA ALA A 73 6.96 1.38 12.30
C ALA A 73 6.64 1.85 10.87
N MET A 74 7.37 2.84 10.34
CA MET A 74 7.05 3.48 9.06
C MET A 74 7.67 2.78 7.84
N ASP A 75 8.87 2.22 7.97
CA ASP A 75 9.58 1.56 6.87
C ASP A 75 8.77 0.51 6.09
N PRO A 76 7.97 -0.38 6.72
CA PRO A 76 7.22 -1.37 5.98
C PRO A 76 5.95 -0.82 5.30
N VAL A 77 5.39 0.31 5.75
CA VAL A 77 4.05 0.76 5.36
C VAL A 77 3.92 1.00 3.85
N PRO A 78 4.84 1.72 3.16
CA PRO A 78 4.74 1.88 1.71
C PRO A 78 4.78 0.54 0.96
N GLY A 79 5.57 -0.41 1.45
CA GLY A 79 5.65 -1.77 0.90
C GLY A 79 4.31 -2.53 1.00
N ILE A 80 3.60 -2.39 2.13
CA ILE A 80 2.29 -3.02 2.35
C ILE A 80 1.27 -2.53 1.31
N TYR A 81 1.25 -1.24 0.98
CA TYR A 81 0.33 -0.69 -0.03
C TYR A 81 0.57 -1.31 -1.41
N ARG A 82 1.84 -1.43 -1.82
CA ARG A 82 2.22 -2.07 -3.09
C ARG A 82 1.83 -3.55 -3.09
N GLN A 83 2.12 -4.26 -2.01
CA GLN A 83 1.78 -5.68 -1.88
C GLN A 83 0.27 -5.93 -1.94
N LEU A 84 -0.54 -5.10 -1.27
CA LEU A 84 -2.00 -5.20 -1.34
C LEU A 84 -2.53 -4.93 -2.75
N ALA A 85 -1.98 -3.92 -3.44
CA ALA A 85 -2.34 -3.64 -4.83
C ALA A 85 -1.99 -4.80 -5.77
N ASP A 86 -0.81 -5.40 -5.60
CA ASP A 86 -0.34 -6.54 -6.40
C ASP A 86 -1.20 -7.79 -6.17
N ASN A 87 -1.45 -8.13 -4.90
CA ASN A 87 -2.30 -9.25 -4.53
C ASN A 87 -3.74 -9.07 -5.03
N GLY A 88 -4.31 -7.87 -4.89
CA GLY A 88 -5.62 -7.55 -5.44
C GLY A 88 -5.65 -7.68 -6.96
N GLY A 89 -4.59 -7.24 -7.65
CA GLY A 89 -4.48 -7.37 -9.11
C GLY A 89 -4.41 -8.82 -9.57
N GLN A 90 -3.78 -9.70 -8.79
CA GLN A 90 -3.80 -11.15 -9.03
C GLN A 90 -5.22 -11.71 -8.88
N ALA A 91 -5.97 -11.29 -7.86
CA ALA A 91 -7.34 -11.72 -7.64
C ALA A 91 -8.28 -11.28 -8.78
N VAL A 92 -8.14 -10.05 -9.29
CA VAL A 92 -8.93 -9.59 -10.46
C VAL A 92 -8.64 -10.45 -11.68
N ARG A 93 -7.36 -10.73 -11.98
CA ARG A 93 -6.99 -11.61 -13.11
C ARG A 93 -7.55 -13.02 -12.98
N ALA A 94 -7.57 -13.57 -11.76
CA ALA A 94 -8.15 -14.88 -11.51
C ALA A 94 -9.68 -14.87 -11.71
N TYR A 95 -10.36 -13.80 -11.30
CA TYR A 95 -11.78 -13.61 -11.56
C TYR A 95 -12.06 -13.55 -13.07
N GLU A 96 -11.36 -12.70 -13.82
CA GLU A 96 -11.53 -12.58 -15.28
C GLU A 96 -11.26 -13.90 -16.03
N ALA A 97 -10.23 -14.66 -15.60
CA ALA A 97 -9.92 -15.96 -16.19
C ALA A 97 -11.03 -16.99 -15.94
N THR A 98 -11.65 -16.95 -14.75
CA THR A 98 -12.75 -17.85 -14.38
C THR A 98 -14.03 -17.50 -15.13
N ASP A 99 -14.35 -16.21 -15.23
CA ASP A 99 -15.50 -15.69 -15.97
C ASP A 99 -15.42 -16.08 -17.46
N ALA A 100 -14.26 -15.88 -18.10
CA ALA A 100 -14.05 -16.29 -19.48
C ALA A 100 -14.19 -17.81 -19.69
N ALA A 101 -13.72 -18.61 -18.73
CA ALA A 101 -13.86 -20.07 -18.78
C ALA A 101 -15.32 -20.53 -18.63
N ALA A 102 -16.10 -19.85 -17.77
CA ALA A 102 -17.52 -20.12 -17.59
C ALA A 102 -18.34 -19.74 -18.83
N ALA A 103 -18.10 -18.57 -19.42
CA ALA A 103 -18.76 -18.14 -20.65
C ALA A 103 -18.53 -19.14 -21.82
N GLY A 104 -17.30 -19.64 -21.97
CA GLY A 104 -16.95 -20.62 -23.00
C GLY A 104 -17.56 -22.02 -22.82
N GLN A 105 -18.18 -22.32 -21.67
CA GLN A 105 -18.89 -23.58 -21.42
C GLN A 105 -20.35 -23.56 -21.90
N TYR A 106 -20.96 -22.38 -22.06
CA TYR A 106 -22.35 -22.24 -22.51
C TYR A 106 -22.50 -22.05 -24.02
N ASP A 107 -21.40 -21.78 -24.75
CA ASP A 107 -21.35 -21.70 -26.22
C ASP A 107 -21.14 -23.07 -26.91
N ARG A 108 -21.46 -24.19 -26.25
CA ARG A 108 -21.41 -25.55 -26.83
C ARG A 108 -22.75 -26.26 -26.81
#